data_AF-A0A069CRP7-F1
#
_entry.id   AF-A0A069CRP7-F1
#
_cell.length_a   1.000
_cell.length_b   1.000
_cell.length_c   1.000
_cell.angle_alpha   90.00
_cell.angle_beta   90.00
_cell.angle_gamma   90.00
#
_symmetry.space_group_name_H-M   'P 1'
#
loop_
_entity.id
_entity.type
_entity.pdbx_description
1 polymer ?
#
loop_
_entity_poly.entity_id
_entity_poly.type
_entity_poly.pdbx_seq_one_letter_code
_entity_poly.pdbx_strand_id
1 'polypeptide(L)'
;MAEYDIMGTPIWVYYKDSDTKATIQPPKIVEGGLGSIFSIKADQIENYQLTRTEGEVNGIFDETMHTITFYYRKANWAETEVLTNKYIIVMKDTPIYATITGEEPVDVMRENSTWKVTTRVATKNGKFWYQLADSRWIMYARNNIKLVDSPNEALLSTQGDVALNKWPTKPLKAMANIDYVANSAVSVYYQPYGREMAMLPNGRLVEVSEVMEDPSGVNWYHLKPAGWINGIYLKFQEE
;
A
#
# COMPACT_ATOMS: atom_id res chain seq x y z
N MET A 1 29.37 24.88 46.74
CA MET A 1 27.98 24.42 46.57
C MET A 1 27.99 23.53 45.34
N ALA A 2 27.53 22.29 45.44
CA ALA A 2 27.34 21.45 44.26
C ALA A 2 26.09 21.97 43.53
N GLU A 3 26.24 22.39 42.28
CA GLU A 3 25.10 22.54 41.38
C GLU A 3 24.47 21.16 41.21
N TYR A 4 23.27 20.97 41.74
CA TYR A 4 22.45 19.82 41.39
C TYR A 4 21.86 20.12 40.02
N ASP A 5 22.32 19.37 39.01
CA ASP A 5 21.77 19.44 37.67
C ASP A 5 20.37 18.81 37.70
N ILE A 6 19.35 19.68 37.76
CA ILE A 6 17.95 19.25 37.79
C ILE A 6 17.56 18.78 36.40
N MET A 7 17.36 17.49 36.24
CA MET A 7 16.93 16.90 34.96
C MET A 7 15.42 17.01 34.80
N GLY A 8 14.97 17.30 33.58
CA GLY A 8 13.56 17.14 33.21
C GLY A 8 13.25 15.66 32.95
N THR A 9 11.96 15.36 32.77
CA THR A 9 11.53 13.99 32.42
C THR A 9 12.05 13.62 31.02
N PRO A 10 12.64 12.42 30.85
CA PRO A 10 13.16 11.99 29.55
C PRO A 10 12.05 11.80 28.51
N ILE A 11 12.36 12.10 27.26
CA ILE A 11 11.45 11.94 26.12
C ILE A 11 11.65 10.58 25.48
N TRP A 12 10.57 9.82 25.33
CA TRP A 12 10.56 8.57 24.58
C TRP A 12 10.24 8.82 23.11
N VAL A 13 11.08 8.31 22.22
CA VAL A 13 10.90 8.41 20.76
C VAL A 13 10.68 7.02 20.19
N TYR A 14 9.52 6.80 19.59
CA TYR A 14 9.12 5.54 18.96
C TYR A 14 9.08 5.67 17.44
N TYR A 15 9.32 4.54 16.77
CA TYR A 15 9.34 4.45 15.32
C TYR A 15 8.45 3.28 14.90
N LYS A 16 7.32 3.60 14.27
CA LYS A 16 6.29 2.62 13.95
C LYS A 16 5.99 2.59 12.46
N ASP A 17 5.65 1.42 11.96
CA ASP A 17 5.06 1.27 10.65
C ASP A 17 3.63 1.87 10.66
N SER A 18 3.30 2.60 9.62
CA SER A 18 2.04 3.36 9.52
C SER A 18 0.84 2.44 9.38
N ASP A 19 1.03 1.32 8.68
CA ASP A 19 -0.03 0.41 8.28
C ASP A 19 -0.27 -0.63 9.37
N THR A 20 0.80 -1.24 9.88
CA THR A 20 0.75 -2.35 10.84
C THR A 20 0.92 -1.93 12.30
N LYS A 21 1.38 -0.70 12.56
CA LYS A 21 1.77 -0.20 13.89
C LYS A 21 2.94 -0.95 14.54
N ALA A 22 3.59 -1.86 13.80
CA ALA A 22 4.76 -2.58 14.28
C ALA A 22 5.93 -1.63 14.54
N THR A 23 6.73 -1.92 15.55
CA THR A 23 7.98 -1.20 15.81
C THR A 23 8.99 -1.55 14.72
N ILE A 24 9.51 -0.54 14.02
CA ILE A 24 10.44 -0.75 12.90
C ILE A 24 11.91 -0.50 13.28
N GLN A 25 12.16 0.16 14.41
CA GLN A 25 13.47 0.25 15.04
C GLN A 25 13.34 0.44 16.56
N PRO A 26 14.40 0.16 17.35
CA PRO A 26 14.36 0.35 18.79
C PRO A 26 13.99 1.79 19.18
N PRO A 27 13.21 1.99 20.27
CA PRO A 27 12.92 3.32 20.75
C PRO A 27 14.18 4.02 21.25
N LYS A 28 14.19 5.35 21.16
CA LYS A 28 15.28 6.21 21.63
C LYS A 28 14.80 7.00 22.85
N ILE A 29 15.70 7.21 23.79
CA ILE A 29 15.48 8.08 24.96
C ILE A 29 16.30 9.35 24.74
N VAL A 30 15.67 10.51 24.95
CA VAL A 30 16.34 11.82 24.90
C VAL A 30 16.23 12.47 26.27
N GLU A 31 17.37 12.84 26.84
CA GLU A 31 17.48 13.45 28.18
C GLU A 31 17.93 14.90 28.06
N GLY A 32 17.56 15.72 29.04
CA GLY A 32 17.96 17.11 29.11
C GLY A 32 17.63 17.74 30.46
N GLY A 33 18.33 18.83 30.78
CA GLY A 33 18.10 19.60 32.01
C GLY A 33 16.73 20.28 31.99
N LEU A 34 16.09 20.41 33.15
CA LEU A 34 14.80 21.07 33.32
C LEU A 34 14.86 22.50 32.75
N GLY A 35 13.89 22.84 31.88
CA GLY A 35 13.81 24.11 31.16
C GLY A 35 14.67 24.21 29.90
N SER A 36 15.50 23.20 29.59
CA SER A 36 16.30 23.17 28.35
C SER A 36 15.41 22.95 27.14
N ILE A 37 15.75 23.58 26.01
CA ILE A 37 15.01 23.41 24.75
C ILE A 37 15.40 22.06 24.10
N PHE A 38 14.42 21.33 23.59
CA PHE A 38 14.65 20.19 22.71
C PHE A 38 14.15 20.46 21.29
N SER A 39 14.82 19.83 20.31
CA SER A 39 14.38 19.76 18.92
C SER A 39 14.75 18.38 18.37
N ILE A 40 13.74 17.55 18.15
CA ILE A 40 13.90 16.14 17.77
C ILE A 40 13.45 15.97 16.32
N LYS A 41 14.37 15.53 15.46
CA LYS A 41 14.07 15.24 14.06
C LYS A 41 13.82 13.74 13.87
N ALA A 42 12.97 13.43 12.90
CA ALA A 42 12.76 12.07 12.44
C ALA A 42 14.05 11.51 11.84
N ASP A 43 14.40 10.28 12.22
CA ASP A 43 15.54 9.58 11.65
C ASP A 43 15.26 9.18 10.20
N GLN A 44 16.30 9.18 9.36
CA GLN A 44 16.21 8.58 8.04
C GLN A 44 16.36 7.06 8.19
N ILE A 45 15.29 6.33 7.89
CA ILE A 45 15.27 4.87 7.95
C ILE A 45 15.31 4.34 6.51
N GLU A 46 16.28 3.50 6.22
CA GLU A 46 16.45 2.93 4.88
C GLU A 46 15.19 2.22 4.40
N ASN A 47 14.79 2.43 3.15
CA ASN A 47 13.58 1.87 2.54
C ASN A 47 12.26 2.32 3.16
N TYR A 48 12.25 3.34 4.03
CA TYR A 48 11.06 3.93 4.63
C TYR A 48 10.97 5.43 4.34
N GLN A 49 9.74 5.93 4.30
CA GLN A 49 9.41 7.36 4.22
C GLN A 49 8.57 7.73 5.44
N LEU A 50 8.89 8.87 6.07
CA LEU A 50 8.08 9.43 7.14
C LEU A 50 6.72 9.83 6.58
N THR A 51 5.64 9.37 7.21
CA THR A 51 4.26 9.67 6.79
C THR A 51 3.57 10.60 7.78
N ARG A 52 3.82 10.41 9.08
CA ARG A 52 3.16 11.15 10.16
C ARG A 52 4.05 11.23 11.39
N THR A 53 3.95 12.33 12.11
CA THR A 53 4.52 12.50 13.44
C THR A 53 3.40 12.71 14.46
N GLU A 54 3.51 12.07 15.61
CA GLU A 54 2.66 12.30 16.78
C GLU A 54 3.54 12.72 17.96
N GLY A 55 3.05 13.67 18.77
CA GLY A 55 3.82 14.30 19.84
C GLY A 55 4.52 15.59 19.42
N GLU A 56 5.03 16.33 20.40
CA GLU A 56 5.72 17.61 20.19
C GLU A 56 7.20 17.36 19.88
N VAL A 57 7.66 17.82 18.71
CA VAL A 57 9.06 17.66 18.29
C VAL A 57 9.97 18.82 18.70
N ASN A 58 9.38 19.93 19.16
CA ASN A 58 10.11 21.06 19.73
C ASN A 58 9.39 21.50 20.99
N GLY A 59 10.15 21.84 22.02
CA GLY A 59 9.60 22.24 23.31
C GLY A 59 10.70 22.42 24.35
N ILE A 60 10.34 22.33 25.62
CA ILE A 60 11.26 22.36 26.75
C ILE A 60 11.13 21.10 27.58
N PHE A 61 12.23 20.63 28.15
CA PHE A 61 12.19 19.56 29.15
C PHE A 61 11.51 20.10 30.41
N ASP A 62 10.38 19.52 30.79
CA ASP A 62 9.65 19.83 32.01
C ASP A 62 9.47 18.57 32.86
N GLU A 63 8.65 18.65 33.91
CA GLU A 63 8.37 17.53 34.81
C GLU A 63 7.34 16.54 34.23
N THR A 64 6.78 16.83 33.04
CA THR A 64 5.72 16.02 32.42
C THR A 64 6.30 14.98 31.46
N MET A 65 5.57 13.87 31.27
CA MET A 65 6.01 12.81 30.38
C MET A 65 5.73 13.18 28.93
N HIS A 66 6.80 13.26 28.13
CA HIS A 66 6.71 13.50 26.69
C HIS A 66 6.95 12.21 25.91
N THR A 67 6.21 12.03 24.82
CA THR A 67 6.38 10.91 23.91
C THR A 67 6.21 11.39 22.47
N ILE A 68 7.16 11.02 21.62
CA ILE A 68 7.13 11.29 20.19
C ILE A 68 7.05 9.95 19.47
N THR A 69 6.12 9.83 18.52
CA THR A 69 6.06 8.67 17.63
C THR A 69 6.16 9.13 16.19
N PHE A 70 7.21 8.67 15.51
CA PHE A 70 7.37 8.82 14.08
C PHE A 70 6.78 7.59 13.37
N TYR A 71 5.80 7.82 12.51
CA TYR A 71 5.19 6.80 11.67
C TYR A 71 5.82 6.82 10.28
N TYR A 72 6.24 5.65 9.80
CA TYR A 72 6.85 5.48 8.50
C TYR A 72 6.07 4.48 7.66
N ARG A 73 6.19 4.58 6.35
CA ARG A 73 5.72 3.56 5.40
C ARG A 73 6.86 3.18 4.48
N LYS A 74 6.90 1.94 4.01
CA LYS A 74 7.91 1.50 3.04
C LYS A 74 7.89 2.38 1.79
N ALA A 75 9.06 2.87 1.38
CA ALA A 75 9.21 3.91 0.37
C ALA A 75 8.70 3.48 -1.02
N ASN A 76 8.73 2.18 -1.33
CA ASN A 76 8.28 1.64 -2.61
C ASN A 76 6.79 1.24 -2.61
N TRP A 77 6.08 1.38 -1.49
CA TRP A 77 4.64 1.09 -1.39
C TRP A 77 3.86 2.34 -1.80
N ALA A 78 2.94 2.18 -2.75
CA ALA A 78 1.98 3.20 -3.12
C ALA A 78 0.71 3.07 -2.27
N GLU A 79 0.19 1.85 -2.14
CA GLU A 79 -1.05 1.56 -1.42
C GLU A 79 -0.95 0.22 -0.69
N THR A 80 -1.58 0.14 0.48
CA THR A 80 -1.71 -1.07 1.30
C THR A 80 -3.19 -1.29 1.63
N GLU A 81 -3.69 -2.49 1.38
CA GLU A 81 -5.05 -2.90 1.74
C GLU A 81 -4.99 -4.14 2.62
N VAL A 82 -5.72 -4.12 3.75
CA VAL A 82 -5.89 -5.31 4.60
C VAL A 82 -7.02 -6.15 4.04
N LEU A 83 -6.72 -7.41 3.70
CA LEU A 83 -7.68 -8.36 3.16
C LEU A 83 -8.23 -9.25 4.28
N THR A 84 -9.54 -9.23 4.44
CA THR A 84 -10.25 -10.10 5.39
C THR A 84 -10.98 -11.20 4.63
N ASN A 85 -10.80 -12.46 5.06
CA ASN A 85 -11.42 -13.65 4.45
C ASN A 85 -11.17 -13.79 2.93
N LYS A 86 -9.99 -13.39 2.46
CA LYS A 86 -9.59 -13.56 1.06
C LYS A 86 -8.59 -14.70 0.90
N TYR A 87 -8.68 -15.36 -0.25
CA TYR A 87 -7.81 -16.46 -0.64
C TYR A 87 -7.32 -16.27 -2.07
N ILE A 88 -6.15 -16.83 -2.37
CA ILE A 88 -5.65 -16.96 -3.73
C ILE A 88 -5.75 -18.42 -4.14
N ILE A 89 -6.36 -18.67 -5.29
CA ILE A 89 -6.26 -19.94 -6.01
C ILE A 89 -5.13 -19.82 -7.03
N VAL A 90 -4.17 -20.73 -6.96
CA VAL A 90 -3.01 -20.82 -7.85
C VAL A 90 -3.39 -21.73 -9.02
N MET A 91 -3.50 -21.16 -10.21
CA MET A 91 -3.87 -21.85 -11.45
C MET A 91 -2.66 -22.36 -12.23
N LYS A 92 -1.45 -21.89 -11.91
CA LYS A 92 -0.17 -22.35 -12.47
C LYS A 92 0.92 -22.21 -11.42
N ASP A 93 1.96 -23.05 -11.50
CA ASP A 93 3.14 -22.93 -10.64
C ASP A 93 3.64 -21.47 -10.61
N THR A 94 3.59 -20.85 -9.42
CA THR A 94 3.84 -19.41 -9.23
C THR A 94 4.94 -19.18 -8.22
N PRO A 95 6.00 -18.42 -8.57
CA PRO A 95 7.04 -18.05 -7.63
C PRO A 95 6.49 -17.27 -6.42
N ILE A 96 7.05 -17.55 -5.25
CA ILE A 96 6.81 -16.75 -4.04
C ILE A 96 8.12 -16.19 -3.51
N TYR A 97 8.01 -15.07 -2.78
CA TYR A 97 9.13 -14.21 -2.44
C TYR A 97 9.10 -13.88 -0.94
N ALA A 98 10.27 -13.73 -0.31
CA ALA A 98 10.35 -13.25 1.07
C ALA A 98 9.99 -11.76 1.18
N THR A 99 10.26 -10.98 0.13
CA THR A 99 9.97 -9.54 0.07
C THR A 99 9.41 -9.19 -1.29
N ILE A 100 8.64 -8.10 -1.36
CA ILE A 100 8.13 -7.58 -2.64
C ILE A 100 9.21 -6.96 -3.55
N THR A 101 10.42 -6.76 -3.03
CA THR A 101 11.60 -6.33 -3.79
C THR A 101 12.44 -7.50 -4.26
N GLY A 102 12.11 -8.73 -3.81
CA GLY A 102 12.95 -9.91 -3.97
C GLY A 102 13.35 -10.13 -5.42
N GLU A 103 14.66 -10.16 -5.65
CA GLU A 103 15.24 -10.43 -6.96
C GLU A 103 15.07 -11.91 -7.32
N GLU A 104 15.04 -12.79 -6.32
CA GLU A 104 14.91 -14.24 -6.49
C GLU A 104 13.74 -14.84 -5.69
N PRO A 105 12.99 -15.80 -6.28
CA PRO A 105 11.99 -16.58 -5.57
C PRO A 105 12.60 -17.39 -4.43
N VAL A 106 11.89 -17.48 -3.30
CA VAL A 106 12.26 -18.38 -2.19
C VAL A 106 11.67 -19.78 -2.33
N ASP A 107 10.60 -19.92 -3.10
CA ASP A 107 9.92 -21.19 -3.39
C ASP A 107 8.90 -20.99 -4.54
N VAL A 108 8.16 -22.05 -4.88
CA VAL A 108 7.08 -22.06 -5.85
C VAL A 108 5.80 -22.60 -5.22
N MET A 109 4.72 -21.83 -5.32
CA MET A 109 3.37 -22.33 -5.04
C MET A 109 2.86 -23.16 -6.20
N ARG A 110 2.38 -24.37 -5.89
CA ARG A 110 1.92 -25.33 -6.89
C ARG A 110 0.57 -24.97 -7.47
N GLU A 111 0.39 -25.30 -8.75
CA GLU A 111 -0.89 -25.30 -9.42
C GLU A 111 -1.98 -26.06 -8.60
N ASN A 112 -3.21 -25.57 -8.69
CA ASN A 112 -4.40 -26.05 -7.99
C ASN A 112 -4.31 -26.01 -6.46
N SER A 113 -3.54 -25.09 -5.91
CA SER A 113 -3.48 -24.83 -4.46
C SER A 113 -4.22 -23.54 -4.07
N THR A 114 -4.75 -23.51 -2.85
CA THR A 114 -5.48 -22.35 -2.33
C THR A 114 -4.84 -21.85 -1.05
N TRP A 115 -4.59 -20.54 -0.97
CA TRP A 115 -3.83 -19.93 0.12
C TRP A 115 -4.53 -18.70 0.67
N LYS A 116 -4.55 -18.56 2.00
CA LYS A 116 -5.09 -17.37 2.65
C LYS A 116 -4.13 -16.19 2.45
N VAL A 117 -4.69 -15.04 2.12
CA VAL A 117 -3.96 -13.77 2.02
C VAL A 117 -4.50 -12.76 3.01
N THR A 118 -3.63 -11.88 3.48
CA THR A 118 -3.92 -10.92 4.55
C THR A 118 -3.76 -9.47 4.10
N THR A 119 -2.96 -9.24 3.06
CA THR A 119 -2.62 -7.89 2.63
C THR A 119 -2.46 -7.85 1.12
N ARG A 120 -2.92 -6.78 0.49
CA ARG A 120 -2.53 -6.41 -0.87
C ARG A 120 -1.67 -5.15 -0.82
N VAL A 121 -0.58 -5.13 -1.57
CA VAL A 121 0.28 -3.96 -1.74
C VAL A 121 0.37 -3.62 -3.21
N ALA A 122 0.13 -2.35 -3.55
CA ALA A 122 0.52 -1.78 -4.83
C ALA A 122 1.84 -1.04 -4.64
N THR A 123 2.82 -1.30 -5.49
CA THR A 123 4.10 -0.58 -5.48
C THR A 123 4.06 0.63 -6.38
N LYS A 124 4.94 1.61 -6.13
CA LYS A 124 5.06 2.83 -6.96
C LYS A 124 5.39 2.54 -8.44
N ASN A 125 5.95 1.38 -8.75
CA ASN A 125 6.20 0.92 -10.12
C ASN A 125 5.03 0.10 -10.72
N GLY A 126 3.85 0.12 -10.11
CA GLY A 126 2.64 -0.50 -10.66
C GLY A 126 2.53 -2.02 -10.50
N LYS A 127 3.41 -2.65 -9.71
CA LYS A 127 3.28 -4.08 -9.38
C LYS A 127 2.31 -4.25 -8.21
N PHE A 128 1.53 -5.33 -8.26
CA PHE A 128 0.63 -5.71 -7.18
C PHE A 128 1.14 -6.99 -6.54
N TRP A 129 1.07 -7.02 -5.21
CA TRP A 129 1.57 -8.13 -4.41
C TRP A 129 0.51 -8.50 -3.37
N TYR A 130 0.40 -9.80 -3.09
CA TYR A 130 -0.40 -10.29 -1.99
C TYR A 130 0.52 -10.90 -0.94
N GLN A 131 0.31 -10.52 0.33
CA GLN A 131 0.94 -11.15 1.47
C GLN A 131 0.11 -12.36 1.88
N LEU A 132 0.77 -13.49 1.97
CA LEU A 132 0.23 -14.74 2.48
C LEU A 132 0.16 -14.69 4.01
N ALA A 133 -0.71 -15.52 4.60
CA ALA A 133 -0.84 -15.60 6.05
C ALA A 133 0.48 -16.01 6.77
N ASP A 134 1.44 -16.58 6.05
CA ASP A 134 2.78 -16.93 6.53
C ASP A 134 3.84 -15.84 6.24
N SER A 135 3.41 -14.63 5.88
CA SER A 135 4.23 -13.44 5.58
C SER A 135 5.00 -13.46 4.26
N ARG A 136 4.96 -14.55 3.48
CA ARG A 136 5.56 -14.59 2.13
C ARG A 136 4.70 -13.80 1.13
N TRP A 137 5.29 -13.45 0.00
CA TRP A 137 4.67 -12.60 -1.01
C TRP A 137 4.49 -13.33 -2.32
N ILE A 138 3.34 -13.14 -2.96
CA ILE A 138 3.06 -13.61 -4.31
C ILE A 138 2.70 -12.42 -5.19
N MET A 139 3.38 -12.30 -6.33
CA MET A 139 3.12 -11.22 -7.28
C MET A 139 1.81 -11.52 -8.02
N TYR A 140 0.95 -10.51 -8.17
CA TYR A 140 -0.25 -10.63 -8.97
C TYR A 140 0.11 -11.02 -10.41
N ALA A 141 -0.37 -12.18 -10.82
CA ALA A 141 -0.20 -12.70 -12.17
C ALA A 141 -1.54 -13.31 -12.61
N ARG A 142 -2.28 -12.58 -13.44
CA ARG A 142 -3.64 -12.94 -13.90
C ARG A 142 -3.80 -14.38 -14.36
N ASN A 143 -2.83 -14.91 -15.10
CA ASN A 143 -2.91 -16.26 -15.68
C ASN A 143 -2.46 -17.36 -14.70
N ASN A 144 -1.94 -16.96 -13.55
CA ASN A 144 -1.34 -17.87 -12.58
C ASN A 144 -2.12 -17.86 -11.27
N ILE A 145 -2.79 -16.76 -10.91
CA ILE A 145 -3.50 -16.63 -9.63
C ILE A 145 -4.83 -15.89 -9.76
N LYS A 146 -5.80 -16.29 -8.94
CA LYS A 146 -7.12 -15.66 -8.81
C LYS A 146 -7.43 -15.39 -7.35
N LEU A 147 -7.85 -14.17 -7.02
CA LEU A 147 -8.35 -13.81 -5.69
C LEU A 147 -9.82 -14.22 -5.56
N VAL A 148 -10.19 -14.85 -4.45
CA VAL A 148 -11.53 -15.37 -4.16
C VAL A 148 -11.93 -15.10 -2.70
N ASP A 149 -13.24 -15.11 -2.43
CA ASP A 149 -13.82 -14.85 -1.09
C ASP A 149 -13.96 -16.12 -0.24
N SER A 150 -13.85 -17.29 -0.86
CA SER A 150 -13.94 -18.58 -0.20
C SER A 150 -12.97 -19.57 -0.84
N PRO A 151 -12.31 -20.43 -0.06
CA PRO A 151 -11.35 -21.38 -0.60
C PRO A 151 -12.00 -22.47 -1.47
N ASN A 152 -13.33 -22.62 -1.39
CA ASN A 152 -14.11 -23.61 -2.13
C ASN A 152 -14.88 -23.01 -3.32
N GLU A 153 -14.59 -21.77 -3.74
CA GLU A 153 -15.11 -21.29 -5.02
C GLU A 153 -14.63 -22.24 -6.13
N ALA A 154 -15.57 -22.99 -6.71
CA ALA A 154 -15.27 -23.97 -7.74
C ALA A 154 -14.49 -23.30 -8.88
N LEU A 155 -13.39 -23.95 -9.30
CA LEU A 155 -12.66 -23.64 -10.52
C LEU A 155 -13.61 -23.82 -11.71
N LEU A 156 -14.40 -22.79 -12.03
CA LEU A 156 -15.30 -22.83 -13.17
C LEU A 156 -14.45 -22.93 -14.45
N SER A 157 -14.83 -23.93 -15.22
CA SER A 157 -14.19 -24.57 -16.36
C SER A 157 -13.63 -23.67 -17.46
N THR A 158 -12.63 -24.21 -18.13
CA THR A 158 -12.21 -23.97 -19.51
C THR A 158 -13.36 -23.63 -20.46
N GLN A 159 -13.66 -22.34 -20.62
CA GLN A 159 -14.18 -21.74 -21.86
C GLN A 159 -14.01 -20.23 -21.72
N GLY A 160 -13.28 -19.63 -22.65
CA GLY A 160 -12.73 -18.27 -22.59
C GLY A 160 -13.75 -17.15 -22.79
N ASP A 161 -14.87 -17.17 -22.05
CA ASP A 161 -15.73 -16.01 -21.87
C ASP A 161 -15.72 -15.62 -20.40
N VAL A 162 -14.87 -14.63 -20.09
CA VAL A 162 -14.85 -13.99 -18.76
C VAL A 162 -16.21 -13.36 -18.57
N ALA A 163 -17.07 -13.96 -17.73
CA ALA A 163 -18.25 -13.29 -17.23
C ALA A 163 -17.79 -11.95 -16.62
N LEU A 164 -18.23 -10.84 -17.23
CA LEU A 164 -17.95 -9.50 -16.70
C LEU A 164 -18.62 -9.42 -15.33
N ASN A 165 -17.82 -9.29 -14.28
CA ASN A 165 -18.38 -9.03 -12.96
C ASN A 165 -19.02 -7.64 -13.03
N LYS A 166 -20.35 -7.58 -12.88
CA LYS A 166 -21.08 -6.31 -12.86
C LYS A 166 -20.86 -5.67 -11.49
N TRP A 167 -19.83 -4.85 -11.40
CA TRP A 167 -19.59 -4.01 -10.24
C TRP A 167 -20.64 -2.90 -10.17
N PRO A 168 -21.15 -2.53 -8.98
CA PRO A 168 -21.98 -1.34 -8.84
C PRO A 168 -21.14 -0.09 -9.13
N THR A 169 -21.60 0.76 -10.05
CA THR A 169 -20.90 1.99 -10.42
C THR A 169 -21.76 3.21 -10.15
N LYS A 170 -21.11 4.34 -9.88
CA LYS A 170 -21.74 5.66 -9.81
C LYS A 170 -21.27 6.48 -11.01
N PRO A 171 -22.17 7.22 -11.69
CA PRO A 171 -21.76 8.10 -12.78
C PRO A 171 -20.88 9.23 -12.23
N LEU A 172 -19.79 9.53 -12.93
CA LEU A 172 -18.87 10.60 -12.58
C LEU A 172 -18.31 11.21 -13.87
N LYS A 173 -18.63 12.47 -14.15
CA LYS A 173 -18.05 13.20 -15.29
C LYS A 173 -16.94 14.10 -14.78
N ALA A 174 -15.71 13.76 -15.08
CA ALA A 174 -14.56 14.56 -14.67
C ALA A 174 -13.40 14.40 -15.66
N MET A 175 -12.49 15.36 -15.65
CA MET A 175 -11.22 15.30 -16.37
C MET A 175 -10.09 15.02 -15.40
N ALA A 176 -9.22 14.08 -15.74
CA ALA A 176 -8.07 13.73 -14.93
C ALA A 176 -6.83 13.51 -15.81
N ASN A 177 -5.65 13.77 -15.26
CA ASN A 177 -4.40 13.36 -15.88
C ASN A 177 -3.96 12.02 -15.28
N ILE A 178 -3.37 11.17 -16.11
CA ILE A 178 -2.63 10.00 -15.64
C ILE A 178 -1.43 10.49 -14.84
N ASP A 179 -1.44 10.25 -13.53
CA ASP A 179 -0.35 10.58 -12.61
C ASP A 179 0.45 9.30 -12.32
N TYR A 180 1.53 9.14 -13.07
CA TYR A 180 2.40 7.97 -13.00
C TYR A 180 3.88 8.38 -13.15
N VAL A 181 4.78 7.40 -13.17
CA VAL A 181 6.23 7.68 -13.31
C VAL A 181 6.53 8.30 -14.67
N ALA A 182 7.34 9.35 -14.68
CA ALA A 182 7.77 10.02 -15.90
C ALA A 182 8.37 9.05 -16.94
N ASN A 183 8.03 9.23 -18.21
CA ASN A 183 8.40 8.35 -19.34
C ASN A 183 7.93 6.89 -19.21
N SER A 184 6.97 6.61 -18.33
CA SER A 184 6.36 5.28 -18.19
C SER A 184 4.87 5.31 -18.53
N ALA A 185 4.25 4.13 -18.55
CA ALA A 185 2.83 3.97 -18.84
C ALA A 185 2.15 3.05 -17.81
N VAL A 186 0.90 3.35 -17.52
CA VAL A 186 0.06 2.60 -16.57
C VAL A 186 -0.95 1.75 -17.32
N SER A 187 -1.17 0.54 -16.82
CA SER A 187 -2.17 -0.39 -17.36
C SER A 187 -3.60 0.10 -17.09
N VAL A 188 -4.44 0.03 -18.10
CA VAL A 188 -5.90 0.17 -18.01
C VAL A 188 -6.56 -1.16 -18.35
N TYR A 189 -7.76 -1.41 -17.84
CA TYR A 189 -8.35 -2.75 -17.79
C TYR A 189 -9.78 -2.78 -18.33
N TYR A 190 -10.25 -3.90 -18.88
CA TYR A 190 -11.64 -4.02 -19.37
C TYR A 190 -12.70 -3.92 -18.26
N GLN A 191 -12.32 -4.20 -17.02
CA GLN A 191 -13.14 -4.06 -15.82
C GLN A 191 -12.20 -3.84 -14.62
N PRO A 192 -12.71 -3.39 -13.46
CA PRO A 192 -11.91 -3.40 -12.24
C PRO A 192 -11.34 -4.78 -11.95
N TYR A 193 -10.04 -4.83 -11.62
CA TYR A 193 -9.30 -6.08 -11.41
C TYR A 193 -9.30 -7.03 -12.64
N GLY A 194 -9.54 -6.46 -13.83
CA GLY A 194 -9.81 -7.17 -15.07
C GLY A 194 -8.59 -7.50 -15.92
N ARG A 195 -8.81 -7.72 -17.22
CA ARG A 195 -7.74 -7.93 -18.20
C ARG A 195 -7.21 -6.57 -18.60
N GLU A 196 -5.89 -6.44 -18.72
CA GLU A 196 -5.30 -5.25 -19.32
C GLU A 196 -5.86 -5.07 -20.73
N MET A 197 -6.39 -3.87 -20.98
CA MET A 197 -6.95 -3.42 -22.24
C MET A 197 -5.90 -2.64 -23.03
N ALA A 198 -5.16 -1.76 -22.36
CA ALA A 198 -4.13 -0.93 -22.96
C ALA A 198 -3.17 -0.40 -21.88
N MET A 199 -2.13 0.32 -22.31
CA MET A 199 -1.32 1.14 -21.44
C MET A 199 -1.47 2.62 -21.81
N LEU A 200 -1.58 3.49 -20.81
CA LEU A 200 -1.67 4.93 -20.99
C LEU A 200 -0.40 5.61 -20.45
N PRO A 201 0.27 6.46 -21.25
CA PRO A 201 1.47 7.15 -20.79
C PRO A 201 1.16 8.16 -19.67
N ASN A 202 2.14 8.38 -18.80
CA ASN A 202 2.10 9.44 -17.80
C ASN A 202 1.77 10.81 -18.42
N GLY A 203 1.00 11.63 -17.70
CA GLY A 203 0.60 12.98 -18.11
C GLY A 203 -0.52 13.02 -19.16
N ARG A 204 -1.05 11.86 -19.60
CA ARG A 204 -2.16 11.83 -20.55
C ARG A 204 -3.44 12.32 -19.88
N LEU A 205 -4.09 13.30 -20.51
CA LEU A 205 -5.42 13.75 -20.13
C LEU A 205 -6.47 12.72 -20.55
N VAL A 206 -7.36 12.35 -19.62
CA VAL A 206 -8.40 11.34 -19.80
C VAL A 206 -9.75 11.84 -19.25
N GLU A 207 -10.83 11.43 -19.92
CA GLU A 207 -12.20 11.65 -19.45
C GLU A 207 -12.63 10.47 -18.59
N VAL A 208 -13.00 10.76 -17.34
CA VAL A 208 -13.59 9.82 -16.41
C VAL A 208 -15.11 9.89 -16.57
N SER A 209 -15.74 8.71 -16.66
CA SER A 209 -17.18 8.57 -16.89
C SER A 209 -17.94 7.90 -15.73
N GLU A 210 -17.26 7.05 -14.97
CA GLU A 210 -17.84 6.28 -13.86
C GLU A 210 -16.79 6.05 -12.78
N VAL A 211 -17.26 5.85 -11.55
CA VAL A 211 -16.47 5.37 -10.42
C VAL A 211 -17.10 4.11 -9.85
N MET A 212 -16.26 3.16 -9.48
CA MET A 212 -16.59 1.96 -8.72
C MET A 212 -15.84 2.06 -7.40
N GLU A 213 -16.59 2.13 -6.31
CA GLU A 213 -16.06 2.12 -4.96
C GLU A 213 -16.07 0.68 -4.44
N ASP A 214 -14.89 0.11 -4.26
CA ASP A 214 -14.74 -1.19 -3.62
C ASP A 214 -15.07 -1.06 -2.11
N PRO A 215 -15.70 -2.06 -1.47
CA PRO A 215 -15.95 -2.05 -0.02
C PRO A 215 -14.69 -1.86 0.84
N SER A 216 -13.51 -2.16 0.30
CA SER A 216 -12.21 -1.90 0.91
C SER A 216 -11.69 -0.47 0.73
N GLY A 217 -12.47 0.43 0.11
CA GLY A 217 -12.12 1.84 -0.11
C GLY A 217 -11.26 2.12 -1.34
N VAL A 218 -11.07 1.13 -2.23
CA VAL A 218 -10.31 1.29 -3.47
C VAL A 218 -11.23 1.78 -4.57
N ASN A 219 -10.90 2.95 -5.14
CA ASN A 219 -11.70 3.52 -6.23
C ASN A 219 -11.14 3.12 -7.59
N TRP A 220 -11.98 2.56 -8.44
CA TRP A 220 -11.71 2.35 -9.85
C TRP A 220 -12.51 3.34 -10.68
N TYR A 221 -11.90 3.84 -11.75
CA TYR A 221 -12.52 4.84 -12.62
C TYR A 221 -12.55 4.35 -14.06
N HIS A 222 -13.69 4.54 -14.73
CA HIS A 222 -13.85 4.15 -16.12
C HIS A 222 -13.52 5.31 -17.06
N LEU A 223 -12.46 5.13 -17.84
CA LEU A 223 -11.97 6.06 -18.85
C LEU A 223 -12.57 5.73 -20.22
N LYS A 224 -13.17 6.71 -20.91
CA LYS A 224 -13.63 6.51 -22.28
C LYS A 224 -12.54 6.93 -23.29
N PRO A 225 -12.16 6.10 -24.28
CA PRO A 225 -12.56 4.71 -24.55
C PRO A 225 -11.61 3.65 -23.96
N ALA A 226 -10.72 4.01 -23.03
CA ALA A 226 -9.54 3.22 -22.65
C ALA A 226 -9.80 2.10 -21.61
N GLY A 227 -10.92 2.14 -20.88
CA GLY A 227 -11.26 1.16 -19.86
C GLY A 227 -11.04 1.65 -18.43
N TRP A 228 -11.01 0.72 -17.48
CA TRP A 228 -10.92 0.95 -16.05
C TRP A 228 -9.49 1.15 -15.57
N ILE A 229 -9.27 2.11 -14.68
CA ILE A 229 -7.99 2.38 -14.05
C ILE A 229 -8.17 2.51 -12.53
N ASN A 230 -7.15 2.16 -11.75
CA ASN A 230 -7.13 2.45 -10.32
C ASN A 230 -6.99 3.97 -10.11
N GLY A 231 -7.80 4.52 -9.22
CA GLY A 231 -7.86 5.93 -8.85
C GLY A 231 -6.56 6.55 -8.37
N ILE A 232 -5.64 5.75 -7.81
CA ILE A 232 -4.34 6.25 -7.38
C ILE A 232 -3.51 6.82 -8.53
N TYR A 233 -3.80 6.44 -9.77
CA TYR A 233 -3.10 6.91 -10.97
C TYR A 233 -3.81 8.07 -11.66
N LEU A 234 -4.84 8.65 -11.03
CA LEU A 234 -5.59 9.77 -11.58
C LEU A 234 -5.42 11.00 -10.70
N LYS A 235 -4.98 12.09 -11.34
CA LYS A 235 -5.02 13.42 -10.76
C LYS A 235 -6.13 14.23 -11.42
N PHE A 236 -7.24 14.39 -10.71
CA PHE A 236 -8.37 15.19 -11.17
C PHE A 236 -7.95 16.66 -11.32
N GLN A 237 -8.49 17.33 -12.33
CA GLN A 237 -8.39 18.78 -12.44
C GLN A 237 -9.30 19.40 -11.36
N GLU A 238 -8.77 20.32 -10.56
CA GLU A 238 -9.61 21.17 -9.72
C GLU A 238 -10.46 22.07 -10.65
N GLU A 239 -11.73 22.27 -10.30
CA GLU A 239 -12.63 23.22 -10.97
C GLU A 239 -12.19 24.67 -10.75
#